data_AF-A0A1Q8BEL2-F1
#
_entry.id   AF-A0A1Q8BEL2-F1
#
_cell.length_a   1.000
_cell.length_b   1.000
_cell.length_c   1.000
_cell.angle_alpha   90.00
_cell.angle_beta   90.00
_cell.angle_gamma   90.00
#
_symmetry.space_group_name_H-M   'P 1'
#
loop_
_entity.id
_entity.type
_entity.pdbx_description
1 polymer ?
#
loop_
_entity_poly.entity_id
_entity_poly.type
_entity_poly.pdbx_seq_one_letter_code
_entity_poly.pdbx_strand_id
1 'polypeptide(L)'
;MTIGGHVGFVLPLVTHAAGQTTTIADNFSIGFPLGVTFKGNGHMAYDLELVPGVRGTPRLTTLTVHPGLVWDVGNNIGAGIRAAFDVNSPQWGFTPLVNRSWPLNDSLFKAFFVEAVLPVRFNRPTNGPATNPVGFGTHFGVAF
;
A
#
# COMPACT_ATOMS: atom_id res chain seq x y z
N MET A 1 16.85 -0.36 18.32
CA MET A 1 15.51 -0.41 17.68
C MET A 1 14.95 1.00 17.69
N THR A 2 14.55 1.51 16.53
CA THR A 2 13.86 2.81 16.41
C THR A 2 12.46 2.60 15.87
N ILE A 3 11.54 3.46 16.27
CA ILE A 3 10.16 3.47 15.77
C ILE A 3 10.03 4.72 14.92
N GLY A 4 9.56 4.54 13.69
CA GLY A 4 9.13 5.61 12.80
C GLY A 4 7.68 5.40 12.41
N GLY A 5 7.20 6.28 11.55
CA GLY A 5 5.90 6.10 10.93
C GLY A 5 5.77 6.92 9.68
N HIS A 6 4.63 6.77 9.02
CA HIS A 6 4.30 7.57 7.85
C HIS A 6 2.79 7.72 7.69
N VAL A 7 2.42 8.78 6.98
CA VAL A 7 1.06 8.98 6.50
C VAL A 7 1.09 9.38 5.04
N GLY A 8 0.07 8.99 4.29
CA GLY A 8 0.04 9.25 2.86
C GLY A 8 -1.30 8.99 2.21
N PHE A 9 -1.27 8.95 0.89
CA PHE A 9 -2.38 8.46 0.08
C PHE A 9 -1.86 7.58 -1.06
N VAL A 10 -2.67 6.59 -1.44
CA VAL A 10 -2.37 5.68 -2.55
C VAL A 10 -3.45 5.77 -3.61
N LEU A 11 -3.03 5.87 -4.86
CA LEU A 11 -3.88 5.88 -6.04
C LEU A 11 -3.68 4.57 -6.81
N PRO A 12 -4.65 3.65 -6.82
CA PRO A 12 -4.68 2.54 -7.75
C PRO A 12 -4.84 3.08 -9.17
N LEU A 13 -3.85 2.84 -10.02
CA LEU A 13 -3.81 3.39 -11.38
C LEU A 13 -4.43 2.44 -12.39
N VAL A 14 -4.14 1.15 -12.23
CA VAL A 14 -4.68 0.08 -13.07
C VAL A 14 -4.90 -1.17 -12.24
N THR A 15 -5.95 -1.92 -12.55
CA THR A 15 -6.24 -3.23 -11.98
C THR A 15 -6.75 -4.13 -13.09
N HIS A 16 -6.20 -5.34 -13.17
CA HIS A 16 -6.71 -6.40 -14.03
C HIS A 16 -7.33 -7.49 -13.16
N ALA A 17 -8.58 -7.84 -13.42
CA ALA A 17 -9.30 -8.88 -12.71
C ALA A 17 -10.36 -9.51 -13.62
N ALA A 18 -10.49 -10.85 -13.56
CA ALA A 18 -11.51 -11.59 -14.32
C ALA A 18 -11.54 -11.27 -15.83
N GLY A 19 -10.38 -11.05 -16.45
CA GLY A 19 -10.26 -10.74 -17.87
C GLY A 19 -10.55 -9.28 -18.23
N GLN A 20 -10.93 -8.43 -17.26
CA GLN A 20 -11.16 -7.01 -17.47
C GLN A 20 -10.02 -6.17 -16.85
N THR A 21 -9.59 -5.15 -17.59
CA THR A 21 -8.69 -4.11 -17.08
C THR A 21 -9.50 -2.85 -16.80
N THR A 22 -9.33 -2.29 -15.61
CA THR A 22 -9.92 -1.01 -15.19
C THR A 22 -8.81 -0.05 -14.77
N THR A 23 -8.96 1.22 -15.12
CA THR A 23 -8.04 2.30 -14.75
C THR A 23 -8.63 3.18 -13.66
N ILE A 24 -7.82 4.11 -13.14
CA ILE A 24 -8.27 5.14 -12.19
C ILE A 24 -9.44 5.98 -12.74
N ALA A 25 -9.57 6.13 -14.06
CA ALA A 25 -10.65 6.87 -14.69
C ALA A 25 -11.97 6.06 -14.74
N ASP A 26 -11.89 4.73 -14.81
CA ASP A 26 -13.05 3.85 -14.89
C ASP A 26 -13.69 3.63 -13.51
N ASN A 27 -12.86 3.47 -12.48
CA ASN A 27 -13.30 3.24 -11.12
C ASN A 27 -12.37 3.91 -10.11
N PHE A 28 -12.61 5.20 -9.89
CA PHE A 28 -11.80 5.99 -8.97
C PHE A 28 -11.82 5.40 -7.56
N SER A 29 -10.63 5.24 -6.99
CA SER A 29 -10.44 4.90 -5.59
C SER A 29 -9.17 5.52 -5.04
N ILE A 30 -9.14 5.71 -3.73
CA ILE A 30 -8.00 6.27 -3.00
C ILE A 30 -7.89 5.58 -1.64
N GLY A 31 -6.67 5.22 -1.25
CA GLY A 31 -6.35 4.75 0.09
C GLY A 31 -5.56 5.79 0.87
N PHE A 32 -5.59 5.74 2.19
CA PHE A 32 -4.85 6.64 3.08
C PHE A 32 -3.97 5.85 4.04
N PRO A 33 -2.79 5.39 3.60
CA PRO A 33 -1.92 4.58 4.46
C PRO A 33 -1.49 5.36 5.71
N LEU A 34 -1.63 4.70 6.86
CA LEU A 34 -1.14 5.12 8.16
C LEU A 34 -0.21 4.02 8.67
N GLY A 35 1.09 4.28 8.64
CA GLY A 35 2.13 3.30 8.91
C GLY A 35 2.84 3.50 10.24
N VAL A 36 3.11 2.39 10.92
CA VAL A 36 4.08 2.33 12.02
C VAL A 36 5.20 1.38 11.61
N THR A 37 6.43 1.89 11.62
CA THR A 37 7.60 1.15 11.15
C THR A 37 8.57 0.90 12.30
N PHE A 38 8.94 -0.35 12.50
CA PHE A 38 9.90 -0.80 13.50
C PHE A 38 11.21 -1.15 12.80
N LYS A 39 12.25 -0.35 13.04
CA LYS A 39 13.58 -0.56 12.46
C LYS A 39 14.45 -1.35 13.44
N GLY A 40 14.80 -2.57 13.02
CA GLY A 40 15.72 -3.45 13.72
C GLY A 40 17.19 -3.08 13.46
N ASN A 41 18.10 -3.96 13.86
CA ASN A 41 19.50 -3.83 13.46
C ASN A 41 19.66 -4.34 12.01
N GLY A 42 20.39 -3.60 11.18
CA GLY A 42 20.59 -3.91 9.76
C GLY A 42 19.63 -3.14 8.84
N HIS A 43 19.43 -3.67 7.63
CA HIS A 43 18.71 -2.98 6.56
C HIS A 43 17.19 -3.25 6.55
N MET A 44 16.69 -4.15 7.39
CA MET A 44 15.28 -4.57 7.40
C MET A 44 14.46 -3.80 8.42
N ALA A 45 13.27 -3.36 8.01
CA ALA A 45 12.24 -2.79 8.84
C ALA A 45 10.96 -3.62 8.73
N TYR A 46 10.28 -3.79 9.87
CA TYR A 46 8.89 -4.28 9.87
C TYR A 46 7.96 -3.08 9.79
N ASP A 47 6.98 -3.13 8.90
CA ASP A 47 6.06 -2.04 8.62
C ASP A 47 4.63 -2.53 8.77
N LEU A 48 3.81 -1.83 9.56
CA LEU A 48 2.39 -2.12 9.68
C LEU A 48 1.61 -0.91 9.18
N GLU A 49 0.90 -1.06 8.06
CA GLU A 49 -0.03 -0.04 7.59
C GLU A 49 -1.49 -0.42 7.86
N LEU A 50 -2.25 0.56 8.32
CA LEU A 50 -3.70 0.59 8.21
C LEU A 50 -4.08 1.52 7.07
N VAL A 51 -4.84 1.01 6.10
CA VAL A 51 -5.17 1.76 4.89
C VAL A 51 -6.69 1.89 4.76
N PRO A 52 -7.30 2.91 5.41
CA PRO A 52 -8.65 3.33 5.07
C PRO A 52 -8.72 3.70 3.59
N GLY A 53 -9.74 3.22 2.89
CA GLY A 53 -9.93 3.49 1.46
C GLY A 53 -11.33 3.98 1.14
N VAL A 54 -11.44 4.84 0.14
CA VAL A 54 -12.70 5.32 -0.44
C VAL A 54 -12.77 4.89 -1.89
N ARG A 55 -13.85 4.22 -2.28
CA ARG A 55 -14.19 3.93 -3.68
C ARG A 55 -15.30 4.85 -4.14
N GLY A 56 -15.24 5.30 -5.40
CA GLY A 56 -16.23 6.21 -5.98
C GLY A 56 -17.56 5.51 -6.27
N THR A 57 -17.52 4.32 -6.87
CA THR A 57 -18.73 3.66 -7.41
C THR A 57 -18.71 2.13 -7.21
N PRO A 58 -19.67 1.56 -6.45
CA PRO A 58 -20.53 2.25 -5.49
C PRO A 58 -19.68 2.92 -4.41
N ARG A 59 -20.20 4.01 -3.80
CA ARG A 59 -19.48 4.71 -2.75
C ARG A 59 -19.34 3.82 -1.51
N LEU A 60 -18.11 3.42 -1.22
CA LEU A 60 -17.81 2.48 -0.14
C LEU A 60 -16.55 2.92 0.60
N THR A 61 -16.56 2.75 1.91
CA THR A 61 -15.36 2.82 2.74
C THR A 61 -14.83 1.42 3.00
N THR A 62 -13.52 1.27 2.92
CA THR A 62 -12.81 0.00 3.09
C THR A 62 -11.67 0.18 4.07
N LEU A 63 -11.16 -0.92 4.61
CA LEU A 63 -9.96 -0.92 5.43
C LEU A 63 -9.10 -2.12 5.02
N THR A 64 -7.85 -1.86 4.68
CA THR A 64 -6.84 -2.90 4.51
C THR A 64 -5.86 -2.86 5.67
N VAL A 65 -5.58 -4.03 6.26
CA VAL A 65 -4.47 -4.22 7.19
C VAL A 65 -3.31 -4.81 6.40
N HIS A 66 -2.15 -4.14 6.46
CA HIS A 66 -1.08 -4.32 5.48
C HIS A 66 0.28 -4.48 6.18
N PRO A 67 0.52 -5.56 6.94
CA PRO A 67 1.81 -5.80 7.59
C PRO A 67 2.85 -6.24 6.57
N GLY A 68 4.09 -5.83 6.72
CA GLY A 68 5.13 -6.17 5.77
C GLY A 68 6.55 -5.92 6.24
N LEU A 69 7.45 -6.17 5.31
CA LEU A 69 8.88 -6.00 5.48
C LEU A 69 9.40 -5.10 4.38
N VAL A 70 10.23 -4.15 4.76
CA VAL A 70 10.90 -3.22 3.84
C VAL A 70 12.39 -3.25 4.12
N TRP A 71 13.19 -3.37 3.07
CA TRP A 71 14.64 -3.34 3.12
C TRP A 71 15.15 -2.03 2.53
N ASP A 72 16.05 -1.37 3.24
CA ASP A 72 16.88 -0.30 2.68
C ASP A 72 17.91 -0.92 1.73
N VAL A 73 17.80 -0.62 0.44
CA VAL A 73 18.71 -1.10 -0.60
C VAL A 73 19.72 -0.04 -1.03
N GLY A 74 19.83 1.06 -0.27
CA GLY A 74 20.73 2.16 -0.53
C GLY A 74 20.13 3.26 -1.41
N ASN A 75 20.84 4.39 -1.52
CA ASN A 75 20.46 5.53 -2.36
C ASN A 75 19.06 6.10 -2.09
N ASN A 76 18.60 6.02 -0.82
CA ASN A 76 17.25 6.39 -0.39
C ASN A 76 16.14 5.60 -1.09
N ILE A 77 16.43 4.34 -1.46
CA ILE A 77 15.48 3.42 -2.07
C ILE A 77 15.16 2.31 -1.06
N GLY A 78 13.88 2.06 -0.85
CA GLY A 78 13.39 0.90 -0.12
C GLY A 78 12.73 -0.09 -1.07
N ALA A 79 12.93 -1.38 -0.86
CA ALA A 79 12.19 -2.44 -1.55
C ALA A 79 11.51 -3.32 -0.51
N GLY A 80 10.30 -3.80 -0.77
CA GLY A 80 9.56 -4.52 0.25
C GLY A 80 8.39 -5.33 -0.27
N ILE A 81 7.72 -5.95 0.68
CA ILE A 81 6.48 -6.68 0.46
C ILE A 81 5.59 -6.54 1.70
N ARG A 82 4.31 -6.24 1.47
CA ARG A 82 3.28 -6.26 2.51
C ARG A 82 2.29 -7.38 2.24
N ALA A 83 1.92 -8.15 3.25
CA ALA A 83 0.70 -8.94 3.19
C ALA A 83 -0.50 -8.00 3.17
N ALA A 84 -1.65 -8.49 2.72
CA ALA A 84 -2.86 -7.69 2.64
C ALA A 84 -4.09 -8.45 3.11
N PHE A 85 -4.84 -7.82 3.99
CA PHE A 85 -6.10 -8.32 4.51
C PHE A 85 -7.14 -7.22 4.40
N ASP A 86 -8.11 -7.40 3.49
CA ASP A 86 -9.21 -6.46 3.35
C ASP A 86 -10.28 -6.82 4.39
N VAL A 87 -10.50 -5.92 5.34
CA VAL A 87 -11.42 -6.16 6.47
C VAL A 87 -12.85 -6.21 5.97
N ASN A 88 -13.62 -7.18 6.48
CA ASN A 88 -15.00 -7.46 6.04
C ASN A 88 -15.13 -7.73 4.54
N SER A 89 -14.06 -8.25 3.92
CA SER A 89 -14.01 -8.62 2.51
C SER A 89 -13.43 -10.03 2.38
N PRO A 90 -13.85 -10.83 1.38
CA PRO A 90 -13.25 -12.12 1.07
C PRO A 90 -11.91 -11.98 0.31
N GLN A 91 -11.21 -10.87 0.49
CA GLN A 91 -9.98 -10.54 -0.21
C GLN A 91 -8.77 -10.50 0.73
N TRP A 92 -7.72 -11.18 0.32
CA TRP A 92 -6.39 -11.12 0.95
C TRP A 92 -5.31 -11.24 -0.11
N GLY A 93 -4.05 -11.03 0.24
CA GLY A 93 -2.95 -11.24 -0.70
C GLY A 93 -1.67 -10.57 -0.24
N PHE A 94 -0.95 -9.98 -1.18
CA PHE A 94 0.31 -9.30 -0.89
C PHE A 94 0.56 -8.18 -1.90
N THR A 95 1.50 -7.30 -1.57
CA THR A 95 1.82 -6.10 -2.34
C THR A 95 3.33 -5.90 -2.28
N PRO A 96 4.08 -6.33 -3.30
CA PRO A 96 5.45 -5.89 -3.48
C PRO A 96 5.49 -4.39 -3.74
N LEU A 97 6.56 -3.76 -3.31
CA LEU A 97 6.74 -2.33 -3.42
C LEU A 97 8.20 -1.94 -3.62
N VAL A 98 8.38 -0.77 -4.23
CA VAL A 98 9.64 -0.04 -4.24
C VAL A 98 9.33 1.42 -3.93
N ASN A 99 10.00 1.99 -2.94
CA ASN A 99 9.88 3.40 -2.60
C ASN A 99 11.19 4.14 -2.81
N ARG A 100 11.09 5.44 -3.06
CA ARG A 100 12.19 6.38 -3.00
C ARG A 100 11.81 7.54 -2.10
N SER A 101 12.71 7.91 -1.20
CA SER A 101 12.50 8.99 -0.26
C SER A 101 13.47 10.16 -0.50
N TRP A 102 13.02 11.36 -0.16
CA TRP A 102 13.80 12.58 -0.17
C TRP A 102 13.69 13.25 1.21
N PRO A 103 14.81 13.69 1.81
CA PRO A 103 14.78 14.33 3.11
C PRO A 103 14.03 15.66 3.03
N LEU A 104 13.29 15.96 4.10
CA LEU A 104 12.66 17.25 4.32
C LEU A 104 13.39 17.96 5.47
N ASN A 105 13.82 19.19 5.24
CA ASN A 105 14.46 20.02 6.26
C ASN A 105 13.41 20.91 6.94
N ASP A 106 13.64 21.25 8.21
CA ASP A 106 12.84 22.21 8.98
C ASP A 106 11.33 21.93 9.02
N SER A 107 10.96 20.65 9.06
CA SER A 107 9.57 20.18 9.09
C SER A 107 9.31 19.18 10.21
N LEU A 108 8.03 19.06 10.59
CA LEU A 108 7.51 17.97 11.44
C LEU A 108 7.82 16.61 10.82
N PHE A 109 7.74 16.53 9.49
CA PHE A 109 8.08 15.33 8.71
C PHE A 109 9.55 15.35 8.32
N LYS A 110 10.20 14.18 8.32
CA LYS A 110 11.62 14.00 8.00
C LYS A 110 11.90 13.61 6.57
N ALA A 111 10.91 13.06 5.88
CA ALA A 111 11.04 12.71 4.47
C ALA A 111 9.71 12.78 3.75
N PHE A 112 9.76 13.07 2.46
CA PHE A 112 8.69 12.78 1.50
C PHE A 112 9.10 11.54 0.71
N PHE A 113 8.15 10.67 0.37
CA PHE A 113 8.42 9.51 -0.46
C PHE A 113 7.34 9.28 -1.52
N VAL A 114 7.77 8.59 -2.57
CA VAL A 114 6.91 8.01 -3.59
C VAL A 114 7.20 6.52 -3.64
N GLU A 115 6.15 5.72 -3.63
CA GLU A 115 6.19 4.27 -3.61
C GLU A 115 5.37 3.70 -4.76
N ALA A 116 6.00 2.90 -5.59
CA ALA A 116 5.34 2.07 -6.59
C ALA A 116 4.88 0.78 -5.90
N VAL A 117 3.60 0.46 -6.01
CA VAL A 117 3.00 -0.73 -5.39
C VAL A 117 2.37 -1.64 -6.44
N LEU A 118 2.50 -2.95 -6.24
CA LEU A 118 1.96 -3.96 -7.14
C LEU A 118 1.01 -4.91 -6.37
N PRO A 119 -0.21 -4.46 -6.04
CA PRO A 119 -1.13 -5.29 -5.27
C PRO A 119 -1.53 -6.55 -6.05
N VAL A 120 -1.34 -7.70 -5.42
CA VAL A 120 -1.87 -9.00 -5.84
C VAL A 120 -2.88 -9.43 -4.78
N ARG A 121 -4.11 -9.71 -5.21
CA ARG A 121 -5.20 -10.13 -4.32
C ARG A 121 -5.78 -11.45 -4.77
N PHE A 122 -6.22 -12.24 -3.81
CA PHE A 122 -7.04 -13.43 -3.97
C PHE A 122 -8.42 -13.07 -3.43
N ASN A 123 -9.42 -13.03 -4.31
CA ASN A 123 -10.80 -12.79 -3.95
C ASN A 123 -11.59 -14.10 -3.98
N ARG A 124 -12.18 -14.49 -2.86
CA ARG A 124 -12.88 -15.78 -2.69
C ARG A 124 -14.27 -15.57 -2.07
N PRO A 125 -15.21 -14.91 -2.77
CA PRO A 125 -16.55 -14.69 -2.25
C PRO A 125 -17.32 -16.01 -2.11
N THR A 126 -18.22 -16.12 -1.13
CA THR A 126 -19.06 -17.31 -0.92
C THR A 126 -19.96 -17.61 -2.13
N ASN A 127 -20.53 -16.57 -2.74
CA ASN A 127 -21.52 -16.68 -3.81
C ASN A 127 -21.06 -15.89 -5.05
N GLY A 128 -19.95 -16.30 -5.66
CA GLY A 128 -19.46 -15.65 -6.88
C GLY A 128 -18.18 -16.30 -7.41
N PRO A 129 -17.72 -15.90 -8.61
CA PRO A 129 -16.49 -16.42 -9.17
C PRO A 129 -15.28 -15.96 -8.35
N ALA A 130 -14.35 -16.87 -8.12
CA ALA A 130 -13.04 -16.52 -7.58
C ALA A 130 -12.28 -15.66 -8.60
N THR A 131 -11.67 -14.57 -8.13
CA THR A 131 -10.84 -13.71 -8.98
C THR A 131 -9.47 -13.48 -8.33
N ASN A 132 -8.46 -13.17 -9.15
CA ASN A 132 -7.13 -12.83 -8.66
C ASN A 132 -6.71 -11.45 -9.19
N PRO A 133 -7.24 -10.35 -8.62
CA PRO A 133 -6.88 -9.02 -9.07
C PRO A 133 -5.38 -8.76 -8.94
N VAL A 134 -4.78 -8.24 -10.01
CA VAL A 134 -3.42 -7.72 -10.01
C VAL A 134 -3.47 -6.27 -10.44
N GLY A 135 -2.82 -5.39 -9.69
CA GLY A 135 -2.84 -3.96 -9.98
C GLY A 135 -1.48 -3.32 -9.92
N PHE A 136 -1.48 -2.04 -10.26
CA PHE A 136 -0.37 -1.12 -10.08
C PHE A 136 -0.91 0.19 -9.53
N GLY A 137 -0.20 0.76 -8.56
CA GLY A 137 -0.56 2.01 -7.94
C GLY A 137 0.65 2.82 -7.50
N THR A 138 0.39 4.07 -7.15
CA THR A 138 1.39 4.98 -6.59
C THR A 138 0.93 5.47 -5.23
N HIS A 139 1.81 5.33 -4.24
CA HIS A 139 1.65 5.78 -2.88
C HIS A 139 2.57 6.97 -2.63
N PHE A 140 1.99 8.08 -2.20
CA PHE A 140 2.69 9.30 -1.84
C PHE A 140 2.54 9.51 -0.35
N GLY A 141 3.63 9.82 0.33
CA GLY A 141 3.54 10.03 1.78
C GLY A 141 4.69 10.83 2.35
N VAL A 142 4.55 11.10 3.64
CA VAL A 142 5.53 11.77 4.47
C VAL A 142 5.84 10.89 5.68
N ALA A 143 7.12 10.84 6.07
CA ALA A 143 7.61 10.01 7.17
C ALA A 143 8.05 10.87 8.36
N PHE A 144 7.94 10.30 9.57
CA PHE A 144 8.37 10.90 10.85
C PHE A 144 9.72 10.36 11.30
#